data_AF-A0A3D1BZ13-F1
#
_entry.id   AF-A0A3D1BZ13-F1
#
_cell.length_a   1.000
_cell.length_b   1.000
_cell.length_c   1.000
_cell.angle_alpha   90.00
_cell.angle_beta   90.00
_cell.angle_gamma   90.00
#
_symmetry.space_group_name_H-M   'P 1'
#
loop_
_entity.id
_entity.type
_entity.pdbx_description
1 polymer ?
#
loop_
_entity_poly.entity_id
_entity_poly.type
_entity_poly.pdbx_seq_one_letter_code
_entity_poly.pdbx_strand_id
1 'polypeptide(L)' 'RDIMRKADQVPSIHDQALLSDAVLEISLKGLGFTAIVDKNSKPIGIFTDG' A
#
# COMPACT_ATOMS: atom_id res chain seq x y z
N ARG A 1 -22.52 -3.76 -7.81
CA ARG A 1 -21.25 -3.74 -8.57
C ARG A 1 -20.16 -3.55 -7.55
N ASP A 2 -19.25 -4.52 -7.39
CA ASP A 2 -18.13 -4.39 -6.46
C ASP A 2 -17.24 -3.21 -6.85
N ILE A 3 -16.94 -2.36 -5.87
CA ILE A 3 -16.06 -1.18 -5.98
C ILE A 3 -14.59 -1.59 -5.71
N MET A 4 -14.40 -2.67 -4.95
CA MET A 4 -13.09 -3.12 -4.48
C MET A 4 -12.15 -3.42 -5.65
N ARG A 5 -10.90 -2.99 -5.52
CA ARG A 5 -9.84 -3.38 -6.45
C ARG A 5 -9.39 -4.80 -6.18
N LYS A 6 -8.86 -5.45 -7.22
CA LYS A 6 -8.17 -6.73 -7.05
C LYS A 6 -6.95 -6.54 -6.15
N ALA A 7 -6.59 -7.58 -5.40
CA ALA A 7 -5.51 -7.51 -4.42
C ALA A 7 -4.16 -7.08 -5.03
N ASP A 8 -3.85 -7.50 -6.26
CA ASP A 8 -2.65 -7.13 -7.01
C ASP A 8 -2.62 -5.67 -7.49
N GLN A 9 -3.77 -4.98 -7.42
CA GLN A 9 -3.93 -3.57 -7.77
C GLN A 9 -3.94 -2.65 -6.54
N VAL A 10 -3.88 -3.20 -5.33
CA VAL A 10 -3.76 -2.43 -4.10
C VAL A 10 -2.27 -2.18 -3.83
N PRO A 11 -1.81 -0.92 -3.74
CA PRO A 11 -0.45 -0.59 -3.34
C PRO A 11 -0.17 -1.15 -1.95
N SER A 12 0.97 -1.80 -1.79
CA SER A 12 1.35 -2.37 -0.51
C SER A 12 2.86 -2.41 -0.33
N ILE A 13 3.32 -2.11 0.88
CA ILE A 13 4.73 -2.21 1.31
C ILE A 13 4.84 -3.05 2.58
N HIS A 14 6.01 -3.64 2.81
CA HIS A 14 6.30 -4.33 4.06
C HIS A 14 6.50 -3.35 5.22
N ASP A 15 6.23 -3.79 6.44
CA ASP A 15 6.36 -3.03 7.69
C ASP A 15 7.77 -2.52 8.00
N GLN A 16 8.79 -3.04 7.32
CA GLN A 16 10.19 -2.60 7.41
C GLN A 16 10.65 -1.75 6.21
N ALA A 17 9.74 -1.38 5.30
CA ALA A 17 10.07 -0.56 4.14
C ALA A 17 10.41 0.88 4.53
N LEU A 18 11.22 1.55 3.71
CA LEU A 18 11.55 2.96 3.92
C LEU A 18 10.37 3.86 3.59
N LEU A 19 10.34 5.05 4.17
CA LEU A 19 9.35 6.07 3.83
C LEU A 19 9.37 6.42 2.33
N SER A 20 10.57 6.41 1.71
CA SER A 20 10.73 6.61 0.26
C SER A 20 10.00 5.56 -0.56
N ASP A 21 9.97 4.31 -0.09
CA ASP A 21 9.29 3.21 -0.77
C ASP A 21 7.77 3.43 -0.72
N ALA A 22 7.25 3.92 0.41
CA ALA A 22 5.84 4.26 0.55
C ALA A 22 5.41 5.36 -0.44
N VAL A 23 6.20 6.43 -0.53
CA VAL A 23 5.94 7.56 -1.46
C VAL A 23 6.04 7.12 -2.92
N LEU A 24 7.03 6.26 -3.25
CA LEU A 24 7.19 5.72 -4.59
C LEU A 24 6.01 4.82 -4.98
N GLU A 25 5.56 3.93 -4.08
CA GLU A 25 4.45 3.01 -4.33
C GLU A 25 3.13 3.76 -4.59
N ILE A 26 2.85 4.79 -3.78
CA ILE A 26 1.71 5.72 -3.96
C ILE A 26 1.76 6.35 -5.36
N SER A 27 2.93 6.84 -5.77
CA SER A 27 3.14 7.48 -7.07
C SER A 27 2.96 6.52 -8.24
N LEU A 28 3.50 5.29 -8.13
CA LEU A 28 3.43 4.27 -9.18
C LEU A 28 2.02 3.72 -9.37
N LYS A 29 1.25 3.55 -8.29
CA LYS A 29 -0.11 2.99 -8.34
C LYS A 29 -1.19 4.07 -8.49
N GLY A 30 -0.83 5.34 -8.42
CA GLY A 30 -1.75 6.49 -8.59
C GLY A 30 -2.85 6.51 -7.54
N LEU A 31 -2.55 6.03 -6.33
CA LEU A 31 -3.46 5.96 -5.20
C LEU A 31 -2.81 6.68 -4.03
N GLY A 32 -3.51 7.65 -3.41
CA GLY A 32 -3.00 8.45 -2.29
C GLY A 32 -2.73 7.68 -0.98
N PHE A 33 -2.65 6.35 -1.05
CA PHE A 33 -2.32 5.51 0.09
C PHE A 33 -1.53 4.27 -0.36
N THR A 34 -0.84 3.65 0.58
CA THR A 34 -0.32 2.28 0.47
C THR A 34 -0.66 1.49 1.72
N ALA A 35 -0.99 0.21 1.57
CA ALA A 35 -1.20 -0.70 2.69
C ALA A 35 0.16 -1.11 3.28
N ILE A 36 0.26 -1.15 4.60
CA ILE A 36 1.42 -1.72 5.29
C ILE A 36 1.07 -3.17 5.64
N VAL A 37 1.88 -4.12 5.19
CA VAL A 37 1.66 -5.55 5.42
C VAL A 37 2.79 -6.20 6.22
N ASP A 38 2.43 -7.21 7.02
CA ASP A 38 3.40 -8.05 7.71
C ASP A 38 4.10 -9.05 6.77
N LYS A 39 4.97 -9.90 7.33
CA LYS A 39 5.69 -10.96 6.60
C LYS A 39 4.78 -12.02 5.95
N ASN A 40 3.52 -12.12 6.37
CA ASN A 40 2.53 -13.04 5.83
C ASN A 40 1.56 -12.33 4.87
N SER A 41 1.90 -11.12 4.41
CA SER A 41 1.06 -10.26 3.57
C SER A 41 -0.27 -9.87 4.24
N LYS A 42 -0.35 -9.90 5.57
CA LYS A 42 -1.53 -9.45 6.29
C LYS A 42 -1.48 -7.94 6.46
N PRO A 43 -2.53 -7.18 6.11
CA PRO A 43 -2.59 -5.75 6.37
C PRO A 43 -2.53 -5.46 7.87
N ILE A 44 -1.61 -4.58 8.27
CA ILE A 44 -1.44 -4.11 9.65
C ILE A 44 -1.58 -2.59 9.78
N GLY A 45 -1.63 -1.86 8.66
CA GLY A 45 -1.79 -0.41 8.67
C GLY A 45 -1.96 0.18 7.28
N ILE A 46 -2.11 1.50 7.23
CA ILE A 46 -2.16 2.30 6.01
C ILE A 46 -1.21 3.48 6.18
N PHE A 47 -0.46 3.78 5.14
CA PHE A 47 0.24 5.05 4.99
C PHE A 47 -0.48 5.90 3.94
N THR A 48 -0.65 7.18 4.23
CA THR A 48 -1.29 8.19 3.38
C THR A 48 -0.36 9.39 3.26
N ASP A 49 -0.40 10.09 2.13
CA ASP A 49 0.38 11.31 1.89
C ASP A 49 -0.27 12.58 2.49
N GLY A 50 -1.48 12.45 3.06
CA GLY A 50 -2.22 13.48 3.81
C GLY A 50 -3.16 12.93 4.86
#